data_AF-A0A447JAH3-F1
#
_entry.id   AF-A0A447JAH3-F1
#
_cell.length_a   1.000
_cell.length_b   1.000
_cell.length_c   1.000
_cell.angle_alpha   90.00
_cell.angle_beta   90.00
_cell.angle_gamma   90.00
#
_symmetry.space_group_name_H-M   'P 1'
#
loop_
_entity.id
_entity.type
_entity.pdbx_description
1 polymer ?
#
loop_
_entity_poly.entity_id
_entity_poly.type
_entity_poly.pdbx_seq_one_letter_code
_entity_poly.pdbx_strand_id
1 'polypeptide(L)'
;MASPGSADFAHPTSIILSLGTILITLIFALAFSGILRQLAVMFGLLAGTLLGMALGSTDFSGVSHGPLFSFPQLLPFGWPIFDLSASLPLLIYAVISMAEATGQTIATAEIVNSTQNVQQAIPRTIRGDAVMSLLGGIFGTSLIITSGENIGVVRTTNVKSRFVTAAAGGLLILIAIFAPLVRLATCLPGSVVCGTAVIVFSIIGVIGIDMIAREPLHTPGKNLRAGDGAGHGNATYTGTRPVSEFPGGRTDGLWQRHGSGDVDGDSGELVV
;
A
#
# COMPACT_ATOMS: atom_id res chain seq x y z
N MET A 1 10.80 10.25 21.85
CA MET A 1 9.57 11.01 22.21
C MET A 1 9.70 11.39 23.67
N ALA A 2 9.59 12.68 24.00
CA ALA A 2 9.71 13.15 25.38
C ALA A 2 8.53 12.63 26.22
N SER A 3 8.83 12.06 27.39
CA SER A 3 7.81 11.55 28.31
C SER A 3 6.98 12.70 28.90
N PRO A 4 5.68 12.50 29.16
CA PRO A 4 4.87 13.51 29.86
C PRO A 4 5.53 13.87 31.19
N GLY A 5 5.90 15.15 31.36
CA GLY A 5 6.53 15.68 32.59
C GLY A 5 8.05 15.90 32.54
N SER A 6 8.76 15.60 31.44
CA SER A 6 10.18 15.97 31.28
C SER A 6 10.34 17.46 30.89
N ALA A 7 11.47 18.08 31.24
CA ALA A 7 11.77 19.48 30.88
C ALA A 7 11.76 19.75 29.35
N ASP A 8 11.95 18.71 28.54
CA ASP A 8 11.90 18.77 27.07
C ASP A 8 10.49 18.54 26.49
N PHE A 9 9.49 18.29 27.34
CA PHE A 9 8.11 18.10 26.92
C PHE A 9 7.53 19.45 26.45
N ALA A 10 7.08 19.50 25.19
CA ALA A 10 6.53 20.71 24.57
C ALA A 10 7.51 21.90 24.48
N HIS A 11 8.81 21.65 24.26
CA HIS A 11 9.76 22.73 23.99
C HIS A 11 9.30 23.56 22.75
N PRO A 12 9.26 24.91 22.84
CA PRO A 12 8.72 25.76 21.76
C PRO A 12 9.36 25.51 20.40
N THR A 13 10.68 25.28 20.38
CA THR A 13 11.43 24.97 19.16
C THR A 13 10.92 23.69 18.47
N SER A 14 10.58 22.65 19.25
CA SER A 14 10.06 21.39 18.68
C SER A 14 8.69 21.56 18.05
N ILE A 15 7.83 22.39 18.65
CA ILE A 15 6.50 22.70 18.13
C ILE A 15 6.60 23.54 16.85
N ILE A 16 7.45 24.57 16.86
CA ILE A 16 7.68 25.41 15.69
C ILE A 16 8.26 24.58 14.54
N LEU A 17 9.17 23.65 14.85
CA LEU A 17 9.79 22.79 13.85
C LEU A 17 8.78 21.81 13.23
N SER A 18 7.89 21.22 14.02
CA SER A 18 6.86 20.32 13.50
C SER A 18 5.81 21.06 12.66
N LEU A 19 5.31 22.21 13.15
CA LEU A 19 4.38 23.06 12.41
C LEU A 19 5.01 23.65 11.13
N GLY A 20 6.27 24.07 11.21
CA GLY A 20 7.03 24.53 10.05
C GLY A 20 7.17 23.44 8.99
N THR A 21 7.49 22.21 9.41
CA THR A 21 7.57 21.05 8.51
C THR A 21 6.23 20.78 7.82
N ILE A 22 5.12 20.80 8.58
CA ILE A 22 3.76 20.63 8.04
C ILE A 22 3.46 21.72 7.00
N LEU A 23 3.73 22.98 7.34
CA LEU A 23 3.46 24.12 6.45
C LEU A 23 4.27 24.04 5.16
N ILE A 24 5.57 23.74 5.25
CA ILE A 24 6.44 23.58 4.08
C ILE A 24 5.97 22.40 3.21
N THR A 25 5.62 21.28 3.84
CA THR A 25 5.07 20.11 3.12
C THR A 25 3.80 20.47 2.36
N LEU A 26 2.90 21.23 2.98
CA LEU A 26 1.65 21.66 2.35
C LEU A 26 1.92 22.63 1.19
N ILE A 27 2.85 23.57 1.35
CA ILE A 27 3.25 24.49 0.28
C ILE A 27 3.76 23.70 -0.93
N PHE A 28 4.65 22.72 -0.73
CA PHE A 28 5.11 21.86 -1.84
C PHE A 28 3.97 21.03 -2.45
N ALA A 29 3.07 20.50 -1.62
CA ALA A 29 1.93 19.72 -2.09
C ALA A 29 0.90 20.55 -2.90
N LEU A 30 0.88 21.87 -2.70
CA LEU A 30 0.05 22.82 -3.46
C LEU A 30 0.75 23.37 -4.70
N ALA A 31 2.07 23.60 -4.62
CA ALA A 31 2.86 24.17 -5.71
C ALA A 31 3.20 23.15 -6.80
N PHE A 32 3.37 21.87 -6.43
CA PHE A 32 3.76 20.82 -7.36
C PHE A 32 2.56 20.09 -7.98
N SER A 33 2.75 19.63 -9.22
CA SER A 33 1.76 18.85 -9.98
C SER A 33 2.32 17.48 -10.39
N GLY A 34 1.42 16.53 -10.64
CA GLY A 34 1.79 15.18 -11.07
C GLY A 34 2.67 14.44 -10.06
N ILE A 35 3.77 13.86 -10.52
CA ILE A 35 4.71 13.06 -9.72
C ILE A 35 5.38 13.91 -8.63
N LEU A 36 5.66 15.19 -8.89
CA LEU A 36 6.30 16.05 -7.90
C LEU A 36 5.41 16.27 -6.66
N ARG A 37 4.08 16.15 -6.81
CA ARG A 37 3.14 16.23 -5.68
C ARG A 37 3.25 15.03 -4.75
N GLN A 38 3.56 13.84 -5.28
CA GLN A 38 3.83 12.64 -4.45
C GLN A 38 5.13 12.83 -3.65
N LEU A 39 6.14 13.47 -4.26
CA LEU A 39 7.41 13.81 -3.61
C LEU A 39 7.32 14.98 -2.61
N ALA A 40 6.17 15.67 -2.50
CA ALA A 40 6.02 16.82 -1.61
C ALA A 40 6.29 16.47 -0.15
N VAL A 41 5.88 15.28 0.30
CA VAL A 41 6.16 14.77 1.65
C VAL A 41 7.66 14.59 1.89
N MET A 42 8.37 14.05 0.89
CA MET A 42 9.82 13.89 0.93
C MET A 42 10.54 15.25 0.98
N PHE A 43 10.15 16.20 0.12
CA PHE A 43 10.73 17.55 0.16
C PHE A 43 10.41 18.30 1.44
N GLY A 44 9.21 18.10 2.00
CA GLY A 44 8.81 18.63 3.29
C GLY A 44 9.68 18.11 4.43
N LEU A 45 9.96 16.81 4.46
CA LEU A 45 10.88 16.19 5.42
C LEU A 45 12.31 16.75 5.29
N LEU A 46 12.81 16.90 4.05
CA LEU A 46 14.14 17.46 3.79
C LEU A 46 14.24 18.91 4.25
N ALA A 47 13.27 19.76 3.88
CA ALA A 47 13.23 21.16 4.27
C ALA A 47 13.03 21.34 5.78
N GLY A 48 12.18 20.53 6.40
CA GLY A 48 12.00 20.50 7.85
C GLY A 48 13.27 20.07 8.58
N THR A 49 14.00 19.10 8.04
CA THR A 49 15.31 18.69 8.57
C THR A 49 16.33 19.82 8.45
N LEU A 50 16.43 20.49 7.30
CA LEU A 50 17.31 21.66 7.10
C LEU A 50 16.98 22.80 8.07
N LEU A 51 15.69 23.04 8.34
CA LEU A 51 15.27 24.00 9.36
C LEU A 51 15.71 23.56 10.77
N GLY A 52 15.63 22.26 11.06
CA GLY A 52 16.15 21.66 12.29
C GLY A 52 17.67 21.81 12.43
N MET A 53 18.41 21.72 11.31
CA MET A 53 19.85 21.99 11.28
C MET A 53 20.17 23.44 11.60
N ALA A 54 19.44 24.38 11.00
CA ALA A 54 19.61 25.81 11.27
C ALA A 54 19.31 26.18 12.73
N LEU A 55 18.40 25.45 13.37
CA LEU A 55 18.02 25.61 14.78
C LEU A 55 18.90 24.79 15.75
N GLY A 56 19.94 24.11 15.26
CA GLY A 56 20.85 23.31 16.09
C GLY A 56 20.21 22.07 16.73
N SER A 57 19.08 21.60 16.20
CA SER A 57 18.32 20.46 16.74
C SER A 57 18.72 19.10 16.13
N THR A 58 19.79 19.07 15.33
CA THR A 58 20.34 17.87 14.67
C THR A 58 21.78 17.64 15.09
N ASP A 59 22.14 16.41 15.45
CA ASP A 59 23.53 16.00 15.62
C ASP A 59 23.95 15.04 14.49
N PHE A 60 24.98 15.43 13.74
CA PHE A 60 25.57 14.62 12.67
C PHE A 60 26.91 13.99 13.05
N SER A 61 27.37 14.15 14.29
CA SER A 61 28.68 13.66 14.75
C SER A 61 28.86 12.15 14.55
N GLY A 62 27.77 11.38 14.65
CA GLY A 62 27.78 9.92 14.47
C GLY A 62 27.70 9.41 13.03
N VAL A 63 27.54 10.29 12.02
CA VAL A 63 27.32 9.82 10.63
C VAL A 63 28.62 9.34 9.97
N SER A 64 29.72 10.08 10.20
CA SER A 64 31.05 9.80 9.60
C SER A 64 31.78 8.61 10.25
N HIS A 65 31.41 8.24 11.47
CA HIS A 65 32.07 7.19 12.23
C HIS A 65 31.27 5.88 12.19
N GLY A 66 31.92 4.80 11.74
CA GLY A 66 31.35 3.45 11.78
C GLY A 66 31.60 2.63 10.51
N PRO A 67 31.19 1.35 10.52
CA PRO A 67 31.32 0.49 9.35
C PRO A 67 30.49 1.02 8.18
N LEU A 68 30.95 0.76 6.96
CA LEU A 68 30.24 1.11 5.72
C LEU A 68 29.05 0.19 5.44
N PHE A 69 29.15 -1.07 5.88
CA PHE A 69 28.11 -2.08 5.69
C PHE A 69 27.59 -2.55 7.04
N SER A 70 26.26 -2.67 7.15
CA SER A 70 25.59 -3.23 8.32
C SER A 70 24.56 -4.25 7.86
N PHE A 71 24.59 -5.42 8.48
CA PHE A 71 23.61 -6.47 8.22
C PHE A 71 22.47 -6.43 9.24
N PRO A 72 21.24 -6.81 8.83
CA PRO A 72 20.12 -6.82 9.75
C PRO A 72 20.35 -7.88 10.84
N GLN A 73 20.06 -7.52 12.08
CA GLN A 73 20.16 -8.45 13.20
C GLN A 73 18.92 -9.34 13.25
N LEU A 74 19.13 -10.63 13.49
CA LEU A 74 18.04 -11.57 13.75
C LEU A 74 17.56 -11.38 15.19
N LEU A 75 16.25 -11.29 15.37
CA LEU A 75 15.58 -11.17 16.66
C LEU A 75 16.19 -10.02 17.52
N PRO A 76 16.21 -8.78 17.02
CA PRO A 76 16.84 -7.66 17.74
C PRO A 76 16.17 -7.37 19.09
N PHE A 77 14.91 -7.78 19.26
CA PHE A 77 14.13 -7.61 20.49
C PHE A 77 14.07 -8.88 21.35
N GLY A 78 14.81 -9.93 21.00
CA GLY A 78 14.78 -11.24 21.66
C GLY A 78 13.72 -12.19 21.10
N TRP A 79 13.40 -13.25 21.85
CA TRP A 79 12.41 -14.25 21.43
C TRP A 79 11.01 -13.65 21.35
N PRO A 80 10.19 -14.03 20.35
CA PRO A 80 8.84 -13.53 20.19
C PRO A 80 7.98 -13.92 21.40
N ILE A 81 7.36 -12.92 22.02
CA ILE A 81 6.44 -13.07 23.15
C ILE A 81 5.02 -12.86 22.63
N PHE A 82 4.14 -13.81 22.91
CA PHE A 82 2.74 -13.67 22.55
C PHE A 82 2.00 -12.87 23.63
N ASP A 83 1.68 -11.62 23.31
CA ASP A 83 0.84 -10.75 24.12
C ASP A 83 -0.50 -10.54 23.43
N LEU A 84 -1.59 -10.98 24.06
CA LEU A 84 -2.93 -10.86 23.51
C LEU A 84 -3.37 -9.40 23.33
N SER A 85 -2.96 -8.51 24.23
CA SER A 85 -3.30 -7.09 24.19
C SER A 85 -2.64 -6.38 23.01
N ALA A 86 -1.39 -6.75 22.68
CA ALA A 86 -0.68 -6.24 21.50
C ALA A 86 -1.12 -6.93 20.20
N SER A 87 -1.51 -8.20 20.27
CA SER A 87 -1.90 -8.99 19.09
C SER A 87 -3.25 -8.56 18.52
N LEU A 88 -4.21 -8.16 19.37
CA LEU A 88 -5.57 -7.84 18.92
C LEU A 88 -5.62 -6.63 17.96
N PRO A 89 -4.98 -5.48 18.24
CA PRO A 89 -4.89 -4.38 17.28
C PRO A 89 -4.20 -4.77 15.97
N LEU A 90 -3.13 -5.57 16.04
CA LEU A 90 -2.41 -6.03 14.85
C LEU A 90 -3.26 -6.98 14.00
N LEU A 91 -4.10 -7.81 14.62
CA LEU A 91 -5.02 -8.70 13.92
C LEU A 91 -6.11 -7.91 13.19
N ILE A 92 -6.68 -6.88 13.83
CA ILE A 92 -7.63 -5.97 13.19
C ILE A 92 -6.96 -5.25 12.01
N TYR A 93 -5.75 -4.72 12.22
CA TYR A 93 -4.97 -4.07 11.16
C TYR A 93 -4.68 -5.02 9.99
N ALA A 94 -4.34 -6.28 10.26
CA ALA A 94 -4.12 -7.28 9.21
C ALA A 94 -5.37 -7.50 8.35
N VAL A 95 -6.56 -7.57 8.95
CA VAL A 95 -7.83 -7.70 8.22
C VAL A 95 -8.12 -6.46 7.37
N ILE A 96 -7.88 -5.25 7.90
CA ILE A 96 -8.05 -4.00 7.15
C ILE A 96 -7.09 -3.96 5.97
N SER A 97 -5.83 -4.33 6.19
CA SER A 97 -4.82 -4.39 5.15
C SER A 97 -5.16 -5.40 4.05
N MET A 98 -5.78 -6.54 4.37
CA MET A 98 -6.24 -7.49 3.35
C MET A 98 -7.29 -6.86 2.41
N ALA A 99 -8.21 -6.04 2.94
CA ALA A 99 -9.18 -5.32 2.13
C ALA A 99 -8.50 -4.28 1.22
N GLU A 100 -7.51 -3.55 1.76
CA GLU A 100 -6.72 -2.59 1.00
C GLU A 100 -5.92 -3.26 -0.12
N ALA A 101 -5.19 -4.34 0.18
CA ALA A 101 -4.40 -5.12 -0.76
C ALA A 101 -5.27 -5.73 -1.87
N THR A 102 -6.52 -6.09 -1.57
CA THR A 102 -7.49 -6.56 -2.56
C THR A 102 -7.81 -5.46 -3.58
N GLY A 103 -8.13 -4.25 -3.12
CA GLY A 103 -8.39 -3.10 -4.00
C GLY A 103 -7.16 -2.74 -4.85
N GLN A 104 -5.98 -2.72 -4.24
CA GLN A 104 -4.71 -2.46 -4.92
C GLN A 104 -4.38 -3.53 -5.97
N THR A 105 -4.65 -4.81 -5.69
CA THR A 105 -4.44 -5.91 -6.64
C THR A 105 -5.37 -5.78 -7.85
N ILE A 106 -6.64 -5.45 -7.63
CA ILE A 106 -7.62 -5.22 -8.71
C ILE A 106 -7.20 -4.03 -9.58
N ALA A 107 -6.89 -2.89 -8.95
CA ALA A 107 -6.45 -1.69 -9.67
C ALA A 107 -5.17 -1.93 -10.47
N THR A 108 -4.21 -2.67 -9.91
CA THR A 108 -2.98 -3.03 -10.62
C THR A 108 -3.29 -3.93 -11.82
N ALA A 109 -4.14 -4.95 -11.65
CA ALA A 109 -4.53 -5.86 -12.73
C ALA A 109 -5.20 -5.12 -13.91
N GLU A 110 -6.05 -4.13 -13.61
CA GLU A 110 -6.68 -3.27 -14.61
C GLU A 110 -5.64 -2.41 -15.35
N ILE A 111 -4.74 -1.76 -14.62
CA ILE A 111 -3.70 -0.90 -15.23
C ILE A 111 -2.78 -1.72 -16.14
N VAL A 112 -2.39 -2.93 -15.72
CA VAL A 112 -1.48 -3.76 -16.52
C VAL A 112 -2.19 -4.50 -17.67
N ASN A 113 -3.52 -4.47 -17.73
CA ASN A 113 -4.34 -5.31 -18.62
C ASN A 113 -3.99 -6.80 -18.45
N SER A 114 -3.94 -7.26 -17.20
CA SER A 114 -3.53 -8.63 -16.90
C SER A 114 -4.50 -9.64 -17.51
N THR A 115 -3.96 -10.67 -18.17
CA THR A 115 -4.72 -11.84 -18.62
C THR A 115 -4.96 -12.84 -17.49
N GLN A 116 -4.35 -12.63 -16.32
CA GLN A 116 -4.49 -13.52 -15.18
C GLN A 116 -5.85 -13.37 -14.49
N ASN A 117 -6.33 -14.48 -13.93
CA ASN A 117 -7.54 -14.46 -13.12
C ASN A 117 -7.29 -13.70 -11.81
N VAL A 118 -7.87 -12.50 -11.69
CA VAL A 118 -7.72 -11.62 -10.53
C VAL A 118 -8.15 -12.29 -9.22
N GLN A 119 -9.16 -13.18 -9.27
CA GLN A 119 -9.62 -13.95 -8.10
C GLN A 119 -8.53 -14.89 -7.55
N GLN A 120 -7.61 -15.35 -8.40
CA GLN A 120 -6.47 -16.16 -7.97
C GLN A 120 -5.27 -15.29 -7.56
N ALA A 121 -5.15 -14.07 -8.09
CA ALA A 121 -4.08 -13.14 -7.76
C ALA A 121 -4.22 -12.59 -6.34
N ILE A 122 -5.43 -12.20 -5.93
CA ILE A 122 -5.71 -11.64 -4.59
C ILE A 122 -5.17 -12.53 -3.45
N PRO A 123 -5.52 -13.84 -3.34
CA PRO A 123 -5.01 -14.68 -2.26
C PRO A 123 -3.50 -14.94 -2.36
N ARG A 124 -2.90 -14.85 -3.56
CA ARG A 124 -1.44 -14.95 -3.72
C ARG A 124 -0.74 -13.70 -3.17
N THR A 125 -1.25 -12.51 -3.47
CA THR A 125 -0.73 -11.24 -2.92
C THR A 125 -0.81 -11.24 -1.40
N ILE A 126 -1.97 -11.59 -0.84
CA ILE A 126 -2.17 -11.61 0.61
C ILE A 126 -1.24 -12.61 1.31
N ARG A 127 -1.02 -13.80 0.72
CA ARG A 127 -0.04 -14.77 1.25
C ARG A 127 1.38 -14.23 1.18
N GLY A 128 1.72 -13.51 0.10
CA GLY A 128 3.00 -12.81 -0.03
C GLY A 128 3.23 -11.81 1.10
N ASP A 129 2.25 -10.93 1.34
CA ASP A 129 2.29 -9.94 2.43
C ASP A 129 2.43 -10.60 3.80
N ALA A 130 1.70 -11.71 4.04
CA ALA A 130 1.79 -12.47 5.28
C ALA A 130 3.18 -13.08 5.49
N VAL A 131 3.75 -13.73 4.46
CA VAL A 131 5.10 -14.32 4.54
C VAL A 131 6.15 -13.23 4.76
N MET A 132 6.06 -12.11 4.04
CA MET A 132 6.99 -10.99 4.20
C MET A 132 6.86 -10.34 5.58
N SER A 133 5.65 -10.20 6.12
CA SER A 133 5.42 -9.71 7.48
C SER A 133 6.01 -10.64 8.55
N LEU A 134 5.87 -11.96 8.38
CA LEU A 134 6.48 -12.94 9.30
C LEU A 134 8.01 -12.86 9.26
N LEU A 135 8.60 -12.81 8.06
CA LEU A 135 10.04 -12.62 7.88
C LEU A 135 10.50 -11.28 8.47
N GLY A 136 9.76 -10.21 8.21
CA GLY A 136 10.01 -8.89 8.75
C GLY A 136 10.01 -8.87 10.28
N GLY A 137 9.04 -9.55 10.91
CA GLY A 137 8.98 -9.70 12.36
C GLY A 137 10.21 -10.36 12.97
N ILE A 138 10.84 -11.32 12.27
CA ILE A 138 12.12 -11.94 12.71
C ILE A 138 13.24 -10.90 12.73
N PHE A 139 13.25 -9.96 11.79
CA PHE A 139 14.22 -8.86 11.73
C PHE A 139 13.79 -7.62 12.55
N GLY A 140 12.69 -7.71 13.31
CA GLY A 140 12.18 -6.62 14.13
C GLY A 140 11.49 -5.49 13.35
N THR A 141 11.00 -5.76 12.14
CA THR A 141 10.20 -4.78 11.39
C THR A 141 8.73 -4.84 11.77
N SER A 142 7.98 -3.80 11.40
CA SER A 142 6.52 -3.82 11.44
C SER A 142 5.95 -4.73 10.34
N LEU A 143 4.61 -4.88 10.32
CA LEU A 143 3.89 -5.57 9.25
C LEU A 143 4.21 -4.92 7.89
N ILE A 144 4.52 -5.78 6.92
CA ILE A 144 4.88 -5.40 5.56
C ILE A 144 3.68 -5.70 4.66
N ILE A 145 3.19 -4.68 3.98
CA ILE A 145 1.99 -4.75 3.16
C ILE A 145 2.27 -4.18 1.77
N THR A 146 1.48 -4.61 0.79
CA THR A 146 1.54 -4.04 -0.56
C THR A 146 1.22 -2.54 -0.53
N SER A 147 2.00 -1.73 -1.27
CA SER A 147 1.80 -0.28 -1.35
C SER A 147 1.04 0.11 -2.62
N GLY A 148 -0.03 0.88 -2.44
CA GLY A 148 -0.84 1.43 -3.52
C GLY A 148 -0.23 2.63 -4.24
N GLU A 149 0.79 3.27 -3.67
CA GLU A 149 1.42 4.47 -4.27
C GLU A 149 2.13 4.12 -5.59
N ASN A 150 2.75 2.94 -5.63
CA ASN A 150 3.45 2.43 -6.81
C ASN A 150 2.51 2.25 -8.02
N ILE A 151 1.20 2.05 -7.79
CA ILE A 151 0.19 1.91 -8.84
C ILE A 151 0.08 3.20 -9.67
N GLY A 152 0.17 4.37 -9.02
CA GLY A 152 0.14 5.67 -9.70
C GLY A 152 1.34 5.88 -10.63
N VAL A 153 2.51 5.41 -10.22
CA VAL A 153 3.73 5.47 -11.05
C VAL A 153 3.61 4.55 -12.25
N VAL A 154 3.12 3.32 -12.09
CA VAL A 154 2.90 2.40 -13.21
C VAL A 154 1.89 2.96 -14.21
N ARG A 155 0.81 3.58 -13.72
CA ARG A 155 -0.22 4.20 -14.56
C ARG A 155 0.32 5.35 -15.42
N THR A 156 1.24 6.15 -14.87
CA THR A 156 1.79 7.33 -15.56
C THR A 156 2.96 7.00 -16.47
N THR A 157 3.83 6.08 -16.04
CA THR A 157 5.02 5.66 -16.81
C THR A 157 4.71 4.59 -17.87
N ASN A 158 3.59 3.87 -17.72
CA ASN A 158 3.21 2.73 -18.55
C ASN A 158 4.26 1.59 -18.58
N VAL A 159 5.17 1.55 -17.60
CA VAL A 159 6.17 0.50 -17.46
C VAL A 159 5.61 -0.61 -16.58
N LYS A 160 5.17 -1.72 -17.19
CA LYS A 160 4.47 -2.84 -16.53
C LYS A 160 5.36 -4.04 -16.20
N SER A 161 6.67 -3.91 -16.40
CA SER A 161 7.62 -5.02 -16.25
C SER A 161 7.91 -5.35 -14.80
N ARG A 162 7.71 -6.62 -14.40
CA ARG A 162 8.05 -7.13 -13.05
C ARG A 162 9.53 -6.97 -12.70
N PHE A 163 10.41 -6.95 -13.70
CA PHE A 163 11.85 -6.80 -13.50
C PHE A 163 12.22 -5.42 -12.97
N VAL A 164 11.42 -4.39 -13.27
CA VAL A 164 11.65 -3.04 -12.76
C VAL A 164 11.41 -3.01 -11.25
N THR A 165 10.32 -3.63 -10.79
CA THR A 165 10.02 -3.76 -9.36
C THR A 165 11.07 -4.63 -8.65
N ALA A 166 11.50 -5.74 -9.25
CA ALA A 166 12.55 -6.59 -8.69
C ALA A 166 13.90 -5.87 -8.58
N ALA A 167 14.30 -5.12 -9.62
CA ALA A 167 15.53 -4.33 -9.61
C ALA A 167 15.47 -3.20 -8.57
N ALA A 168 14.32 -2.53 -8.44
CA ALA A 168 14.10 -1.52 -7.40
C ALA A 168 14.20 -2.13 -5.99
N GLY A 169 13.60 -3.31 -5.76
CA GLY A 169 13.74 -4.04 -4.50
C GLY A 169 15.20 -4.41 -4.20
N GLY A 170 15.94 -4.91 -5.19
CA GLY A 170 17.37 -5.19 -5.05
C GLY A 170 18.19 -3.94 -4.71
N LEU A 171 17.90 -2.81 -5.36
CA LEU A 171 18.52 -1.52 -5.03
C LEU A 171 18.22 -1.08 -3.60
N LEU A 172 16.98 -1.25 -3.13
CA LEU A 172 16.61 -0.93 -1.75
C LEU A 172 17.35 -1.81 -0.74
N ILE A 173 17.59 -3.08 -1.03
CA ILE A 173 18.41 -3.97 -0.19
C ILE A 173 19.86 -3.46 -0.12
N LEU A 174 20.44 -3.07 -1.26
CA LEU A 174 21.80 -2.52 -1.30
C LEU A 174 21.91 -1.23 -0.49
N ILE A 175 20.91 -0.35 -0.61
CA ILE A 175 20.82 0.89 0.16
C ILE A 175 20.67 0.60 1.65
N ALA A 176 19.86 -0.40 2.03
CA ALA A 176 19.65 -0.77 3.42
C ALA A 176 20.92 -1.32 4.09
N ILE A 177 21.75 -2.07 3.35
CA ILE A 177 23.04 -2.58 3.85
C ILE A 177 24.06 -1.43 3.98
N PHE A 178 23.91 -0.35 3.21
CA PHE A 178 24.78 0.81 3.26
C PHE A 178 24.51 1.66 4.53
N ALA A 179 25.27 1.37 5.57
CA ALA A 179 25.09 1.91 6.92
C ALA A 179 25.12 3.45 7.03
N PRO A 180 25.89 4.22 6.23
CA PRO A 180 25.84 5.67 6.29
C PRO A 180 24.45 6.26 6.02
N LEU A 181 23.67 5.68 5.10
CA LEU A 181 22.30 6.14 4.82
C LEU A 181 21.35 5.86 5.99
N VAL A 182 21.52 4.71 6.65
CA VAL A 182 20.76 4.36 7.86
C VAL A 182 21.10 5.32 9.01
N ARG A 183 22.39 5.62 9.22
CA ARG A 183 22.82 6.59 10.24
C ARG A 183 22.29 7.99 9.97
N LEU A 184 22.28 8.43 8.70
CA LEU A 184 21.69 9.70 8.33
C LEU A 184 20.19 9.78 8.68
N ALA A 185 19.45 8.67 8.49
CA ALA A 185 18.04 8.61 8.87
C ALA A 185 17.84 8.74 10.39
N THR A 186 18.79 8.29 11.22
CA THR A 186 18.70 8.47 12.69
C THR A 186 18.97 9.90 13.16
N CYS A 187 19.58 10.74 12.31
CA CYS A 187 19.82 12.16 12.60
C CYS A 187 18.58 13.04 12.38
N LEU A 188 17.50 12.48 11.82
CA LEU A 188 16.26 13.22 11.59
C LEU A 188 15.63 13.64 12.92
N PRO A 189 15.37 14.94 13.16
CA PRO A 189 14.75 15.39 14.40
C PRO A 189 13.37 14.75 14.57
N GLY A 190 13.10 14.17 15.73
CA GLY A 190 11.81 13.53 16.01
C GLY A 190 10.61 14.46 15.76
N SER A 191 10.78 15.77 16.01
CA SER A 191 9.75 16.79 15.75
C SER A 191 9.38 16.91 14.27
N VAL A 192 10.36 16.79 13.36
CA VAL A 192 10.12 16.83 11.90
C VAL A 192 9.40 15.56 11.47
N VAL A 193 9.87 14.39 11.94
CA VAL A 193 9.25 13.09 11.64
C VAL A 193 7.79 13.06 12.09
N CYS A 194 7.48 13.57 13.29
CA CYS A 194 6.11 13.71 13.77
C CYS A 194 5.26 14.64 12.88
N GLY A 195 5.81 15.79 12.45
CA GLY A 195 5.12 16.70 11.54
C GLY A 195 4.76 16.04 10.21
N THR A 196 5.71 15.32 9.61
CA THR A 196 5.49 14.54 8.38
C THR A 196 4.47 13.42 8.60
N ALA A 197 4.51 12.72 9.74
CA ALA A 197 3.54 11.66 10.06
C ALA A 197 2.10 12.18 10.11
N VAL A 198 1.87 13.38 10.67
CA VAL A 198 0.53 14.02 10.70
C VAL A 198 -0.02 14.23 9.29
N ILE A 199 0.81 14.66 8.34
CA ILE A 199 0.42 14.81 6.93
C ILE A 199 0.03 13.46 6.34
N VAL A 200 0.86 12.43 6.53
CA VAL A 200 0.58 11.08 6.01
C VAL A 200 -0.72 10.52 6.58
N PHE A 201 -0.95 10.62 7.89
CA PHE A 201 -2.21 10.21 8.51
C PHE A 201 -3.41 10.99 7.98
N SER A 202 -3.26 12.29 7.72
CA SER A 202 -4.31 13.12 7.12
C SER A 202 -4.64 12.66 5.70
N ILE A 203 -3.62 12.32 4.90
CA ILE A 203 -3.80 11.79 3.54
C ILE A 203 -4.54 10.46 3.58
N ILE A 204 -4.15 9.53 4.45
CA ILE A 204 -4.82 8.22 4.61
C ILE A 204 -6.28 8.42 5.02
N GLY A 205 -6.55 9.32 5.96
CA GLY A 205 -7.91 9.65 6.38
C GLY A 205 -8.77 10.18 5.22
N VAL A 206 -8.22 11.09 4.41
CA VAL A 206 -8.91 11.62 3.22
C VAL A 206 -9.16 10.54 2.17
N ILE A 207 -8.21 9.64 1.94
CA ILE A 207 -8.38 8.51 1.01
C ILE A 207 -9.51 7.59 1.50
N GLY A 208 -9.58 7.32 2.80
CA GLY A 208 -10.67 6.54 3.39
C GLY A 208 -12.04 7.18 3.19
N ILE A 209 -12.13 8.51 3.39
CA ILE A 209 -13.37 9.27 3.13
C ILE A 209 -13.75 9.21 1.65
N ASP A 210 -12.80 9.41 0.74
CA ASP A 210 -13.04 9.34 -0.71
C ASP A 210 -13.50 7.94 -1.16
N MET A 211 -12.93 6.89 -0.57
CA MET A 211 -13.33 5.50 -0.86
C MET A 211 -14.79 5.25 -0.48
N ILE A 212 -15.23 5.72 0.69
CA ILE A 212 -16.62 5.58 1.14
C ILE A 212 -17.55 6.46 0.29
N ALA A 213 -17.13 7.67 -0.05
CA ALA A 213 -17.93 8.61 -0.84
C ALA A 213 -18.23 8.14 -2.27
N ARG A 214 -17.40 7.24 -2.82
CA ARG A 214 -17.61 6.62 -4.13
C ARG A 214 -18.74 5.60 -4.13
N GLU A 215 -19.11 5.04 -2.98
CA GLU A 215 -20.26 4.16 -2.85
C GLU A 215 -21.52 5.00 -2.56
N PRO A 216 -22.59 4.89 -3.36
CA PRO A 216 -23.79 5.70 -3.15
C PRO A 216 -24.47 5.36 -1.82
N LEU A 217 -24.32 6.24 -0.82
CA LEU A 217 -24.87 6.09 0.54
C LEU A 217 -26.41 6.23 0.60
N HIS A 218 -27.07 6.58 -0.49
CA HIS A 218 -28.53 6.67 -0.57
C HIS A 218 -29.07 5.90 -1.78
N THR A 219 -29.51 4.68 -1.55
CA THR A 219 -30.59 4.07 -2.32
C THR A 219 -31.55 3.41 -1.34
N PRO A 220 -32.74 3.99 -1.10
CA PRO A 220 -33.78 3.31 -0.34
C PRO A 220 -34.12 1.98 -1.04
N GLY A 221 -33.78 0.85 -0.42
CA GLY A 221 -34.23 -0.47 -0.87
C GLY A 221 -33.16 -1.50 -1.25
N LYS A 222 -31.86 -1.23 -1.13
CA LYS A 222 -30.81 -2.19 -1.53
C LYS A 222 -30.26 -3.03 -0.35
N ASN A 223 -31.16 -3.50 0.51
CA ASN A 223 -30.85 -4.42 1.61
C ASN A 223 -31.26 -5.87 1.28
N LEU A 224 -31.72 -6.16 0.05
CA LEU A 224 -32.29 -7.46 -0.31
C LEU A 224 -31.76 -8.06 -1.63
N ARG A 225 -30.62 -7.60 -2.14
CA ARG A 225 -29.96 -8.15 -3.33
C ARG A 225 -28.43 -8.04 -3.15
N ALA A 226 -27.75 -8.85 -2.34
CA ALA A 226 -27.40 -10.25 -2.63
C ALA A 226 -28.03 -10.82 -3.92
N GLY A 227 -27.39 -10.55 -5.07
CA GLY A 227 -27.75 -11.10 -6.38
C GLY A 227 -28.30 -10.06 -7.35
N ASP A 228 -27.72 -9.99 -8.54
CA ASP A 228 -27.98 -9.03 -9.64
C ASP A 228 -27.47 -7.59 -9.45
N GLY A 229 -26.52 -7.22 -10.32
CA GLY A 229 -26.10 -5.83 -10.51
C GLY A 229 -24.59 -5.60 -10.48
N ALA A 230 -23.80 -6.62 -10.79
CA ALA A 230 -22.51 -6.39 -11.46
C ALA A 230 -22.82 -5.75 -12.82
N GLY A 231 -22.67 -4.43 -12.93
CA GLY A 231 -23.06 -3.74 -14.15
C GLY A 231 -22.86 -2.25 -14.10
N HIS A 232 -21.63 -1.79 -13.83
CA HIS A 232 -21.06 -0.58 -14.45
C HIS A 232 -19.56 -0.79 -14.67
N GLY A 233 -19.24 -1.92 -15.30
CA GLY A 233 -18.03 -2.01 -16.12
C GLY A 233 -18.35 -1.40 -17.48
N ASN A 234 -17.64 -0.32 -17.80
CA ASN A 234 -17.19 0.09 -19.11
C ASN A 234 -18.21 0.00 -20.28
N ALA A 235 -18.55 1.16 -20.83
CA ALA A 235 -19.26 1.32 -22.09
C ALA A 235 -18.60 0.52 -23.22
N THR A 236 -19.15 -0.64 -23.56
CA THR A 236 -19.08 -1.31 -24.87
C THR A 236 -20.18 -2.40 -24.87
N TYR A 237 -20.81 -2.68 -26.01
CA TYR A 237 -21.89 -3.66 -26.23
C TYR A 237 -23.34 -3.17 -26.08
N THR A 238 -23.70 -2.07 -26.76
CA THR A 238 -25.08 -1.93 -27.29
C THR A 238 -25.17 -2.65 -28.63
N GLY A 239 -25.59 -3.91 -28.56
CA GLY A 239 -25.81 -4.76 -29.73
C GLY A 239 -26.69 -5.96 -29.42
N THR A 240 -27.81 -5.78 -28.71
CA THR A 240 -28.84 -6.82 -28.61
C THR A 240 -30.24 -6.20 -28.59
N ARG A 241 -31.04 -6.55 -29.60
CA ARG A 241 -32.44 -6.16 -29.75
C ARG A 241 -33.31 -6.78 -28.63
N PRO A 242 -34.43 -6.15 -28.24
CA PRO A 242 -35.30 -6.65 -27.19
C PRO A 242 -35.99 -7.97 -27.57
N VAL A 243 -36.11 -8.85 -26.58
CA VAL A 243 -36.81 -10.15 -26.65
C VAL A 243 -38.33 -9.94 -26.62
N SER A 244 -38.87 -9.40 -27.71
CA SER A 244 -40.33 -9.30 -27.93
C SER A 244 -40.76 -9.77 -29.32
N GLU A 245 -39.83 -10.34 -30.11
CA GLU A 245 -40.12 -10.91 -31.42
C GLU A 245 -39.60 -12.36 -31.49
N PHE A 246 -40.37 -13.33 -30.98
CA PHE A 246 -40.37 -14.67 -31.57
C PHE A 246 -41.79 -15.26 -31.48
N PRO A 247 -42.43 -15.62 -32.61
CA PRO A 247 -43.77 -16.19 -32.64
C PRO A 247 -43.74 -17.65 -32.16
N GLY A 248 -44.81 -18.06 -31.47
CA GLY A 248 -44.91 -19.36 -30.82
C GLY A 248 -44.91 -20.58 -31.77
N GLY A 249 -44.63 -21.74 -31.18
CA GLY A 249 -44.97 -23.02 -31.78
C GLY A 249 -44.05 -24.19 -31.43
N ARG A 250 -44.65 -25.17 -30.75
CA ARG A 250 -44.28 -26.61 -30.65
C ARG A 250 -43.12 -27.06 -29.77
N THR A 251 -43.54 -27.73 -28.69
CA THR A 251 -42.93 -28.90 -28.08
C THR A 251 -42.69 -30.00 -29.12
N ASP A 252 -41.53 -30.66 -29.08
CA ASP A 252 -41.40 -32.11 -28.87
C ASP A 252 -40.00 -32.63 -29.20
N GLY A 253 -39.46 -33.39 -28.24
CA GLY A 253 -38.63 -34.58 -28.47
C GLY A 253 -37.28 -34.41 -29.16
N LEU A 254 -36.19 -34.28 -28.38
CA LEU A 254 -34.91 -34.89 -28.72
C LEU A 254 -34.16 -35.28 -27.42
N TRP A 255 -34.52 -36.47 -26.94
CA TRP A 255 -33.68 -37.28 -26.05
C TRP A 255 -32.48 -37.82 -26.84
N GLN A 256 -31.37 -38.01 -26.12
CA GLN A 256 -30.25 -38.94 -26.38
C GLN A 256 -29.22 -38.59 -27.46
N ARG A 257 -27.96 -38.37 -27.02
CA ARG A 257 -26.86 -39.36 -27.19
C ARG A 257 -25.53 -38.91 -26.56
N HIS A 258 -24.91 -39.85 -25.83
CA HIS A 258 -23.47 -40.05 -25.49
C HIS A 258 -22.70 -38.91 -24.77
N GLY A 259 -21.98 -39.10 -23.66
CA GLY A 259 -21.45 -40.30 -23.00
C GLY A 259 -20.03 -40.66 -23.49
N SER A 260 -19.00 -40.02 -22.94
CA SER A 260 -17.67 -40.61 -22.66
C SER A 260 -16.81 -39.60 -21.89
N GLY A 261 -16.30 -40.02 -20.73
CA GLY A 261 -15.17 -39.34 -20.09
C GLY A 261 -13.86 -39.74 -20.76
N ASP A 262 -12.86 -38.88 -20.65
CA ASP A 262 -11.50 -39.29 -20.30
C ASP A 262 -10.72 -38.07 -19.78
N VAL A 263 -9.95 -38.36 -18.74
CA VAL A 263 -9.08 -37.48 -17.97
C VAL A 263 -7.66 -37.84 -18.38
N ASP A 264 -6.86 -36.82 -18.73
CA ASP A 264 -5.39 -36.71 -18.63
C ASP A 264 -4.96 -35.65 -19.68
N GLY A 265 -4.17 -34.63 -19.40
CA GLY A 265 -3.15 -34.49 -18.37
C GLY A 265 -1.90 -33.95 -19.08
N ASP A 266 -1.81 -32.63 -19.28
CA ASP A 266 -0.52 -31.98 -19.56
C ASP A 266 -0.52 -30.57 -18.96
N SER A 267 0.10 -30.49 -17.79
CA SER A 267 0.29 -29.32 -16.95
C SER A 267 1.61 -28.64 -17.33
N GLY A 268 1.54 -27.66 -18.22
CA GLY A 268 2.59 -26.66 -18.43
C GLY A 268 2.58 -25.61 -17.32
N GLU A 269 3.19 -25.95 -16.20
CA GLU A 269 3.40 -25.10 -15.03
C GLU A 269 4.40 -23.97 -15.37
N LEU A 270 3.94 -22.70 -15.30
CA LEU A 270 4.84 -21.55 -15.22
C LEU A 270 4.49 -20.74 -13.98
N VAL A 271 5.36 -20.95 -13.00
CA VAL A 271 5.38 -20.45 -11.64
C VAL A 271 5.53 -18.93 -11.60
N VAL A 272 4.80 -18.36 -10.65
CA VAL A 272 4.72 -16.93 -10.28
C VAL A 272 6.04 -16.45 -9.68
#